data_AF-A0AAU7K4P3-F1
#
_entry.id   AF-A0AAU7K4P3-F1
#
_cell.length_a   1.000
_cell.length_b   1.000
_cell.length_c   1.000
_cell.angle_alpha   90.00
_cell.angle_beta   90.00
_cell.angle_gamma   90.00
#
_symmetry.space_group_name_H-M   'P 1'
#
loop_
_entity.id
_entity.type
_entity.pdbx_description
1 polymer ?
#
loop_
_entity_poly.entity_id
_entity_poly.type
_entity_poly.pdbx_seq_one_letter_code
_entity_poly.pdbx_strand_id
1 'polypeptide(L)'
;MIQLNLLELVLKQFPTLNFDSIDDIIKVEKILKAEAKLDSSIKINDIEKLILFLKTYGNRFIPILKDKNIGIIVAGKRGTVNSAKLDHNQISDKTLEEFEQAFSENILDYLKYCIRNNKWNSLRSIFMNYPFLIGDFTRNQTYEVLKDKNQSIISALYNDQFVSFISANTYAAEIQYYSCLSCIDPLFFDDDILSINNIISEKQHTGFNNRIYLGKILYAATFFSAYSDQLKQTLENNRQIALQWIHPQLEFEDNRENDSSLYKVLVYIAAMLAIIILISVGGTSFIGPLILGVSFVARIASRLNK
;
A
#
# COMPACT_ATOMS: atom_id res chain seq x y z
N MET A 1 10.52 -0.97 28.25
CA MET A 1 11.09 -0.49 26.97
C MET A 1 12.56 -0.28 27.21
N ILE A 2 13.41 -0.84 26.35
CA ILE A 2 14.86 -0.73 26.51
C ILE A 2 15.25 0.73 26.26
N GLN A 3 15.86 1.37 27.25
CA GLN A 3 16.29 2.77 27.20
C GLN A 3 17.72 2.81 26.66
N LEU A 4 17.88 2.80 25.33
CA LEU A 4 19.21 2.80 24.67
C LEU A 4 19.99 4.09 24.90
N ASN A 5 19.31 5.19 25.21
CA ASN A 5 19.90 6.44 25.71
C ASN A 5 20.71 6.24 26.99
N LEU A 6 20.35 5.28 27.86
CA LEU A 6 21.18 4.92 29.02
C LEU A 6 22.50 4.29 28.58
N LEU A 7 22.49 3.55 27.47
CA LEU A 7 23.69 2.99 26.87
C LEU A 7 24.60 4.08 26.32
N GLU A 8 24.03 5.09 25.67
CA GLU A 8 24.78 6.26 25.19
C GLU A 8 25.44 7.03 26.34
N LEU A 9 24.74 7.17 27.47
CA LEU A 9 25.29 7.81 28.67
C LEU A 9 26.53 7.06 29.18
N VAL A 10 26.45 5.73 29.25
CA VAL A 10 27.55 4.89 29.73
C VAL A 10 28.72 4.87 28.73
N LEU A 11 28.45 4.75 27.43
CA LEU A 11 29.47 4.77 26.39
C LEU A 11 30.20 6.11 26.26
N LYS A 12 29.55 7.24 26.59
CA LYS A 12 30.21 8.55 26.66
C LYS A 12 31.28 8.60 27.75
N GLN A 13 31.03 7.94 28.89
CA GLN A 13 31.96 7.93 30.02
C GLN A 13 33.02 6.81 29.88
N PHE A 14 32.63 5.67 29.30
CA PHE A 14 33.47 4.47 29.17
C PHE A 14 33.34 3.88 27.76
N PRO A 15 34.03 4.44 26.75
CA PRO A 15 33.89 4.03 25.36
C PRO A 15 34.44 2.63 25.05
N THR A 16 35.23 2.03 25.95
CA THR A 16 35.90 0.74 25.75
C THR A 16 35.14 -0.45 26.33
N LEU A 17 33.92 -0.27 26.82
CA LEU A 17 33.12 -1.36 27.40
C LEU A 17 32.75 -2.38 26.33
N ASN A 18 32.99 -3.66 26.62
CA ASN A 18 32.56 -4.76 25.77
C ASN A 18 31.28 -5.38 26.33
N PHE A 19 30.14 -5.15 25.65
CA PHE A 19 28.86 -5.70 26.10
C PHE A 19 28.69 -7.21 25.88
N ASP A 20 29.68 -7.89 25.30
CA ASP A 20 29.73 -9.35 25.26
C ASP A 20 30.42 -9.94 26.51
N SER A 21 31.02 -9.09 27.36
CA SER A 21 31.63 -9.46 28.63
C SER A 21 30.67 -9.24 29.81
N ILE A 22 30.43 -10.30 30.58
CA ILE A 22 29.59 -10.24 31.79
C ILE A 22 30.15 -9.23 32.81
N ASP A 23 31.47 -9.15 32.95
CA ASP A 23 32.11 -8.21 33.88
C ASP A 23 31.84 -6.76 33.50
N ASP A 24 31.87 -6.45 32.20
CA ASP A 24 31.57 -5.11 31.71
C ASP A 24 30.08 -4.79 31.81
N ILE A 25 29.19 -5.77 31.60
CA ILE A 25 27.75 -5.59 31.87
C ILE A 25 27.50 -5.27 33.37
N ILE A 26 28.22 -5.92 34.29
CA ILE A 26 28.13 -5.62 35.73
C ILE A 26 28.62 -4.19 36.02
N LYS A 27 29.68 -3.73 35.34
CA LYS A 27 30.14 -2.34 35.46
C LYS A 27 29.07 -1.36 34.97
N VAL A 28 28.45 -1.63 33.81
CA VAL A 28 27.33 -0.82 33.26
C VAL A 28 26.21 -0.72 34.28
N GLU A 29 25.81 -1.84 34.91
CA GLU A 29 24.76 -1.85 35.94
C GLU A 29 25.11 -0.95 37.12
N LYS A 30 26.36 -1.04 37.63
CA LYS A 30 26.83 -0.22 38.75
C LYS A 30 26.84 1.27 38.41
N ILE A 31 27.31 1.63 37.21
CA ILE A 31 27.36 3.02 36.72
C ILE A 31 25.94 3.58 36.65
N LEU A 32 25.02 2.88 35.97
CA LEU A 32 23.64 3.35 35.82
C LEU A 32 22.90 3.45 37.16
N LYS A 33 23.12 2.51 38.08
CA LYS A 33 22.52 2.57 39.43
C LYS A 33 23.09 3.71 40.27
N ALA A 34 24.35 4.09 40.06
CA ALA A 34 24.91 5.29 40.68
C ALA A 34 24.30 6.55 40.08
N GLU A 35 24.16 6.62 38.76
CA GLU A 35 23.56 7.76 38.06
C GLU A 35 22.09 7.95 38.44
N ALA A 36 21.32 6.88 38.61
CA ALA A 36 19.93 6.95 39.08
C ALA A 36 19.77 7.50 40.50
N LYS A 37 20.83 7.53 41.32
CA LYS A 37 20.82 8.22 42.62
C LYS A 37 21.02 9.72 42.48
N LEU A 38 21.66 10.16 41.40
CA LEU A 38 21.97 11.56 41.12
C LEU A 38 20.87 12.21 40.27
N ASP A 39 20.30 11.47 39.32
CA ASP A 39 19.21 11.90 38.46
C ASP A 39 17.95 11.04 38.66
N SER A 40 16.94 11.63 39.28
CA SER A 40 15.62 11.01 39.50
C SER A 40 14.85 10.67 38.21
N SER A 41 15.27 11.20 37.05
CA SER A 41 14.67 10.85 35.76
C SER A 41 14.99 9.41 35.34
N ILE A 42 16.10 8.84 35.83
CA ILE A 42 16.54 7.49 35.51
C ILE A 42 15.88 6.50 36.48
N LYS A 43 15.04 5.61 35.94
CA LYS A 43 14.31 4.63 36.75
C LYS A 43 15.12 3.33 36.89
N ILE A 44 15.21 2.80 38.11
CA ILE A 44 15.89 1.53 38.40
C ILE A 44 15.32 0.37 37.55
N ASN A 45 14.00 0.30 37.39
CA ASN A 45 13.35 -0.73 36.56
C ASN A 45 13.77 -0.68 35.08
N ASP A 46 14.09 0.52 34.57
CA ASP A 46 14.54 0.67 33.18
C ASP A 46 16.01 0.21 33.03
N ILE A 47 16.83 0.41 34.07
CA ILE A 47 18.19 -0.13 34.15
C ILE A 47 18.14 -1.66 34.18
N GLU A 48 17.32 -2.25 35.04
CA GLU A 48 17.21 -3.71 35.18
C GLU A 48 16.80 -4.38 33.86
N LYS A 49 15.83 -3.78 33.14
CA LYS A 49 15.43 -4.25 31.81
C LYS A 49 16.56 -4.17 30.79
N LEU A 50 17.34 -3.08 30.82
CA LEU A 50 18.48 -2.93 29.92
C LEU A 50 19.59 -3.94 30.23
N ILE A 51 19.90 -4.16 31.51
CA ILE A 51 20.92 -5.14 31.92
C ILE A 51 20.49 -6.56 31.56
N LEU A 52 19.23 -6.91 31.78
CA LEU A 52 18.69 -8.20 31.34
C LEU A 52 18.86 -8.37 29.82
N PHE A 53 18.50 -7.34 29.06
CA PHE A 53 18.67 -7.35 27.61
C PHE A 53 20.15 -7.56 27.19
N LEU A 54 21.09 -6.83 27.80
CA LEU A 54 22.51 -7.00 27.50
C LEU A 54 23.05 -8.38 27.87
N LYS A 55 22.59 -8.96 28.99
CA LYS A 55 22.96 -10.34 29.37
C LYS A 55 22.45 -11.38 28.39
N THR A 56 21.28 -11.15 27.80
CA THR A 56 20.65 -12.10 26.86
C THR A 56 21.16 -11.95 25.43
N TYR A 57 21.40 -10.72 24.98
CA TYR A 57 21.66 -10.43 23.57
C TYR A 57 23.02 -9.77 23.30
N GLY A 58 23.78 -9.35 24.32
CA GLY A 58 25.06 -8.67 24.14
C GLY A 58 24.92 -7.35 23.36
N ASN A 59 25.89 -7.06 22.50
CA ASN A 59 25.86 -5.88 21.62
C ASN A 59 25.11 -6.10 20.29
N ARG A 60 24.77 -7.34 19.93
CA ARG A 60 24.44 -7.72 18.54
C ARG A 60 23.24 -6.98 17.94
N PHE A 61 22.26 -6.62 18.77
CA PHE A 61 21.04 -5.92 18.35
C PHE A 61 21.12 -4.40 18.47
N ILE A 62 22.17 -3.85 19.09
CA ILE A 62 22.33 -2.40 19.27
C ILE A 62 22.31 -1.65 17.92
N PRO A 63 22.99 -2.11 16.85
CA PRO A 63 22.94 -1.42 15.55
C PRO A 63 21.52 -1.32 14.98
N ILE A 64 20.70 -2.35 15.15
CA ILE A 64 19.31 -2.40 14.67
C ILE A 64 18.44 -1.46 15.53
N LEU A 65 18.59 -1.51 16.85
CA LEU A 65 17.77 -0.77 17.79
C LEU A 65 18.03 0.75 17.81
N LYS A 66 19.18 1.20 17.27
CA LYS A 66 19.48 2.62 17.07
C LYS A 66 18.56 3.29 16.05
N ASP A 67 17.97 2.51 15.13
CA ASP A 67 17.00 3.05 14.18
C ASP A 67 15.71 3.46 14.90
N LYS A 68 15.26 4.68 14.63
CA LYS A 68 14.09 5.28 15.28
C LYS A 68 12.80 4.51 14.97
N ASN A 69 12.63 4.04 13.74
CA ASN A 69 11.44 3.27 13.36
C ASN A 69 11.45 1.91 14.04
N ILE A 70 12.60 1.23 14.10
CA ILE A 70 12.75 -0.01 14.87
C ILE A 70 12.34 0.24 16.32
N GLY A 71 12.88 1.27 16.97
CA GLY A 71 12.53 1.62 18.35
C GLY A 71 11.02 1.82 18.57
N ILE A 72 10.30 2.36 17.59
CA ILE A 72 8.83 2.48 17.63
C ILE A 72 8.16 1.10 17.52
N ILE A 73 8.62 0.26 16.59
CA ILE A 73 8.06 -1.07 16.29
C ILE A 73 8.25 -2.00 17.50
N VAL A 74 9.48 -2.18 17.99
CA VAL A 74 9.75 -3.07 19.13
C VAL A 74 9.20 -2.55 20.45
N ALA A 75 8.89 -1.25 20.56
CA ALA A 75 8.17 -0.76 21.72
C ALA A 75 6.71 -1.22 21.75
N GLY A 76 6.14 -1.66 20.63
CA GLY A 76 4.71 -1.96 20.50
C GLY A 76 3.83 -0.75 20.79
N LYS A 77 4.36 0.48 20.67
CA LYS A 77 3.72 1.72 21.15
C LYS A 77 3.04 2.49 20.02
N ARG A 78 2.19 3.44 20.44
CA ARG A 78 1.61 4.47 19.57
C ARG A 78 2.73 5.28 18.90
N GLY A 79 2.84 5.14 17.59
CA GLY A 79 3.82 5.86 16.79
C GLY A 79 3.47 5.77 15.31
N THR A 80 4.22 6.50 14.49
CA THR A 80 4.13 6.41 13.03
C THR A 80 5.53 6.16 12.52
N VAL A 81 5.68 5.07 11.79
CA VAL A 81 6.90 4.71 11.07
C VAL A 81 6.87 5.45 9.73
N ASN A 82 7.98 6.10 9.40
CA ASN A 82 8.16 6.75 8.10
C ASN A 82 8.75 5.76 7.08
N SER A 83 8.97 6.23 5.85
CA SER A 83 9.49 5.40 4.75
C SER A 83 11.02 5.29 4.72
N ALA A 84 11.73 5.69 5.77
CA ALA A 84 13.18 5.53 5.82
C ALA A 84 13.54 4.04 5.83
N LYS A 85 14.65 3.69 5.17
CA LYS A 85 15.20 2.33 5.17
C LYS A 85 16.28 2.23 6.24
N LEU A 86 16.37 1.07 6.88
CA LEU A 86 17.51 0.73 7.72
C LEU A 86 18.74 0.52 6.83
N ASP A 87 19.83 1.22 7.13
CA ASP A 87 21.14 0.87 6.57
C ASP A 87 21.68 -0.34 7.36
N HIS A 88 21.43 -1.53 6.82
CA HIS A 88 21.79 -2.81 7.44
C HIS A 88 22.95 -3.51 6.71
N ASN A 89 23.69 -2.78 5.86
CA ASN A 89 24.79 -3.33 5.06
C ASN A 89 25.92 -3.96 5.90
N GLN A 90 25.95 -3.67 7.22
CA GLN A 90 26.94 -4.18 8.17
C GLN A 90 26.36 -5.22 9.14
N ILE A 91 25.09 -5.60 9.01
CA ILE A 91 24.39 -6.50 9.93
C ILE A 91 24.18 -7.83 9.22
N SER A 92 24.62 -8.93 9.83
CA SER A 92 24.49 -10.26 9.22
C SER A 92 23.02 -10.72 9.18
N ASP A 93 22.64 -11.47 8.14
CA ASP A 93 21.29 -12.04 8.00
C ASP A 93 20.88 -12.85 9.22
N LYS A 94 21.81 -13.63 9.78
CA LYS A 94 21.59 -14.40 11.02
C LYS A 94 21.21 -13.50 12.20
N THR A 95 21.84 -12.33 12.33
CA THR A 95 21.49 -11.36 13.38
C THR A 95 20.12 -10.74 13.15
N LEU A 96 19.74 -10.49 11.90
CA LEU A 96 18.41 -9.99 11.56
C LEU A 96 17.31 -11.03 11.86
N GLU A 97 17.56 -12.30 11.55
CA GLU A 97 16.65 -13.41 11.85
C GLU A 97 16.50 -13.61 13.37
N GLU A 98 17.60 -13.65 14.12
CA GLU A 98 17.56 -13.73 15.59
C GLU A 98 16.84 -12.53 16.21
N PHE A 99 16.97 -11.34 15.60
CA PHE A 99 16.26 -10.13 16.04
C PHE A 99 14.76 -10.27 15.84
N GLU A 100 14.32 -10.71 14.65
CA GLU A 100 12.91 -10.95 14.37
C GLU A 100 12.33 -11.96 15.37
N GLN A 101 13.00 -13.08 15.60
CA GLN A 101 12.53 -14.10 16.55
C GLN A 101 12.39 -13.54 17.97
N ALA A 102 13.39 -12.78 18.42
CA ALA A 102 13.41 -12.19 19.77
C ALA A 102 12.32 -11.14 20.00
N PHE A 103 11.87 -10.46 18.95
CA PHE A 103 10.92 -9.36 19.04
C PHE A 103 9.61 -9.59 18.28
N SER A 104 9.38 -10.82 17.78
CA SER A 104 8.24 -11.19 16.93
C SER A 104 6.89 -10.78 17.54
N GLU A 105 6.69 -11.00 18.85
CA GLU A 105 5.48 -10.57 19.55
C GLU A 105 5.31 -9.05 19.54
N ASN A 106 6.37 -8.29 19.82
CA ASN A 106 6.31 -6.82 19.81
C ASN A 106 6.07 -6.25 18.41
N ILE A 107 6.70 -6.85 17.40
CA ILE A 107 6.49 -6.51 16.00
C ILE A 107 5.03 -6.76 15.65
N LEU A 108 4.51 -7.96 15.95
CA LEU A 108 3.12 -8.32 15.68
C LEU A 108 2.12 -7.38 16.38
N ASP A 109 2.37 -7.01 17.64
CA ASP A 109 1.56 -6.06 18.38
C ASP A 109 1.52 -4.69 17.69
N TYR A 110 2.66 -4.22 17.17
CA TYR A 110 2.71 -2.97 16.42
C TYR A 110 1.96 -3.05 15.08
N LEU A 111 2.08 -4.17 14.35
CA LEU A 111 1.32 -4.39 13.11
C LEU A 111 -0.18 -4.40 13.38
N LYS A 112 -0.63 -5.13 14.41
CA LYS A 112 -2.04 -5.14 14.87
C LYS A 112 -2.50 -3.74 15.30
N TYR A 113 -1.66 -2.97 15.98
CA TYR A 113 -1.94 -1.57 16.30
C TYR A 113 -2.14 -0.74 15.03
N CYS A 114 -1.28 -0.89 14.03
CA CYS A 114 -1.40 -0.16 12.76
C CYS A 114 -2.73 -0.48 12.06
N ILE A 115 -3.10 -1.76 12.00
CA ILE A 115 -4.34 -2.22 11.35
C ILE A 115 -5.59 -1.72 12.10
N ARG A 116 -5.58 -1.75 13.44
CA ARG A 116 -6.71 -1.26 14.26
C ARG A 116 -6.93 0.25 14.15
N ASN A 117 -5.86 1.02 13.91
CA ASN A 117 -5.89 2.48 13.90
C ASN A 117 -5.70 3.08 12.50
N ASN A 118 -5.96 2.29 11.45
CA ASN A 118 -5.84 2.67 10.04
C ASN A 118 -4.50 3.35 9.67
N LYS A 119 -3.39 2.89 10.28
CA LYS A 119 -2.03 3.40 10.00
C LYS A 119 -1.41 2.69 8.79
N TRP A 120 -2.12 2.70 7.67
CA TRP A 120 -1.77 1.98 6.44
C TRP A 120 -0.40 2.33 5.90
N ASN A 121 -0.02 3.61 5.93
CA ASN A 121 1.30 4.04 5.47
C ASN A 121 2.44 3.47 6.32
N SER A 122 2.26 3.33 7.64
CA SER A 122 3.25 2.71 8.50
C SER A 122 3.31 1.21 8.29
N LEU A 123 2.16 0.55 8.15
CA LEU A 123 2.10 -0.88 7.83
C LEU A 123 2.83 -1.17 6.51
N ARG A 124 2.48 -0.45 5.45
CA ARG A 124 3.16 -0.50 4.14
C ARG A 124 4.66 -0.25 4.27
N SER A 125 5.07 0.76 5.04
CA SER A 125 6.49 1.08 5.22
C SER A 125 7.27 -0.06 5.86
N ILE A 126 6.65 -0.81 6.78
CA ILE A 126 7.30 -1.99 7.39
C ILE A 126 7.52 -3.09 6.36
N PHE A 127 6.46 -3.48 5.64
CA PHE A 127 6.57 -4.54 4.63
C PHE A 127 7.56 -4.21 3.52
N MET A 128 7.67 -2.93 3.13
CA MET A 128 8.55 -2.49 2.05
C MET A 128 10.00 -2.22 2.49
N ASN A 129 10.20 -1.62 3.66
CA ASN A 129 11.51 -1.12 4.08
C ASN A 129 12.16 -1.93 5.20
N TYR A 130 11.38 -2.77 5.87
CA TYR A 130 11.82 -3.62 6.98
C TYR A 130 11.34 -5.08 6.81
N PRO A 131 11.53 -5.71 5.63
CA PRO A 131 11.01 -7.06 5.37
C PRO A 131 11.59 -8.12 6.32
N PHE A 132 12.80 -7.91 6.84
CA PHE A 132 13.42 -8.81 7.82
C PHE A 132 12.64 -8.91 9.15
N LEU A 133 11.75 -7.96 9.45
CA LEU A 133 10.87 -8.02 10.62
C LEU A 133 9.64 -8.91 10.40
N ILE A 134 9.42 -9.36 9.17
CA ILE A 134 8.21 -10.07 8.76
C ILE A 134 8.54 -11.55 8.54
N GLY A 135 8.77 -12.27 9.65
CA GLY A 135 8.83 -13.74 9.65
C GLY A 135 7.46 -14.37 9.34
N ASP A 136 7.46 -15.68 9.07
CA ASP A 136 6.26 -16.40 8.62
C ASP A 136 5.10 -16.31 9.62
N PHE A 137 5.41 -16.41 10.92
CA PHE A 137 4.40 -16.25 11.98
C PHE A 137 3.75 -14.86 11.95
N THR A 138 4.58 -13.82 11.95
CA THR A 138 4.15 -12.41 11.94
C THR A 138 3.36 -12.09 10.66
N ARG A 139 3.80 -12.64 9.53
CA ARG A 139 3.13 -12.52 8.22
C ARG A 139 1.74 -13.13 8.24
N ASN A 140 1.64 -14.41 8.60
CA ASN A 140 0.37 -15.14 8.62
C ASN A 140 -0.64 -14.47 9.57
N GLN A 141 -0.20 -14.06 10.76
CA GLN A 141 -1.06 -13.33 11.71
C GLN A 141 -1.52 -11.98 11.16
N THR A 142 -0.67 -11.27 10.41
CA THR A 142 -1.04 -10.01 9.77
C THR A 142 -2.04 -10.23 8.64
N TYR A 143 -1.84 -11.27 7.84
CA TYR A 143 -2.70 -11.64 6.72
C TYR A 143 -4.10 -11.99 7.20
N GLU A 144 -4.24 -12.80 8.25
CA GLU A 144 -5.54 -13.16 8.81
C GLU A 144 -6.32 -11.93 9.31
N VAL A 145 -5.67 -10.97 9.99
CA VAL A 145 -6.36 -9.76 10.46
C VAL A 145 -6.82 -8.86 9.30
N LEU A 146 -6.06 -8.79 8.21
CA LEU A 146 -6.44 -8.04 7.00
C LEU A 146 -7.54 -8.76 6.21
N LYS A 147 -7.46 -10.08 6.13
CA LYS A 147 -8.50 -10.94 5.56
C LYS A 147 -9.82 -10.77 6.31
N ASP A 148 -9.81 -10.78 7.64
CA ASP A 148 -10.99 -10.53 8.47
C ASP A 148 -11.64 -9.17 8.16
N LYS A 149 -10.83 -8.14 7.87
CA LYS A 149 -11.33 -6.83 7.44
C LYS A 149 -12.00 -6.90 6.06
N ASN A 150 -11.40 -7.60 5.09
CA ASN A 150 -12.02 -7.82 3.79
C ASN A 150 -13.32 -8.61 3.90
N GLN A 151 -13.33 -9.69 4.69
CA GLN A 151 -14.51 -10.50 4.95
C GLN A 151 -15.62 -9.70 5.65
N SER A 152 -15.26 -8.76 6.52
CA SER A 152 -16.21 -7.81 7.12
C SER A 152 -16.82 -6.86 6.08
N ILE A 153 -16.02 -6.37 5.12
CA ILE A 153 -16.52 -5.56 3.99
C ILE A 153 -17.47 -6.40 3.12
N ILE A 154 -17.05 -7.60 2.72
CA ILE A 154 -17.84 -8.55 1.91
C ILE A 154 -19.18 -8.84 2.59
N SER A 155 -19.17 -9.16 3.88
CA SER A 155 -20.37 -9.44 4.67
C SER A 155 -21.29 -8.22 4.75
N ALA A 156 -20.74 -7.02 4.99
CA ALA A 156 -21.53 -5.80 5.04
C ALA A 156 -22.15 -5.44 3.67
N LEU A 157 -21.44 -5.68 2.57
CA LEU A 157 -21.96 -5.51 1.22
C LEU A 157 -23.09 -6.51 0.95
N TYR A 158 -22.86 -7.80 1.21
CA TYR A 158 -23.83 -8.87 0.95
C TYR A 158 -25.16 -8.61 1.67
N ASN A 159 -25.09 -8.22 2.94
CA ASN A 159 -26.25 -8.00 3.82
C ASN A 159 -26.87 -6.59 3.73
N ASP A 160 -26.49 -5.76 2.73
CA ASP A 160 -26.99 -4.39 2.56
C ASP A 160 -26.75 -3.44 3.75
N GLN A 161 -25.71 -3.72 4.54
CA GLN A 161 -25.30 -2.95 5.72
C GLN A 161 -24.15 -1.96 5.44
N PHE A 162 -23.74 -1.83 4.18
CA PHE A 162 -22.57 -1.04 3.77
C PHE A 162 -22.62 0.43 4.20
N VAL A 163 -23.80 1.06 4.27
CA VAL A 163 -23.95 2.47 4.69
C VAL A 163 -23.52 2.67 6.15
N SER A 164 -24.12 1.90 7.07
CA SER A 164 -23.76 1.93 8.49
C SER A 164 -22.34 1.41 8.71
N PHE A 165 -21.93 0.42 7.94
CA PHE A 165 -20.60 -0.18 8.06
C PHE A 165 -19.49 0.82 7.73
N ILE A 166 -19.55 1.52 6.59
CA ILE A 166 -18.55 2.54 6.22
C ILE A 166 -18.46 3.63 7.27
N SER A 167 -19.59 4.03 7.86
CA SER A 167 -19.64 5.06 8.90
C SER A 167 -18.90 4.64 10.18
N ALA A 168 -18.94 3.35 10.52
CA ALA A 168 -18.22 2.77 11.66
C ALA A 168 -16.79 2.31 11.30
N ASN A 169 -16.54 2.00 10.03
CA ASN A 169 -15.34 1.34 9.52
C ASN A 169 -14.83 2.07 8.28
N THR A 170 -14.20 3.22 8.50
CA THR A 170 -13.77 4.11 7.41
C THR A 170 -12.81 3.46 6.43
N TYR A 171 -12.01 2.47 6.88
CA TYR A 171 -11.05 1.75 6.05
C TYR A 171 -11.64 1.12 4.79
N ALA A 172 -12.93 0.75 4.82
CA ALA A 172 -13.64 0.19 3.67
C ALA A 172 -13.72 1.14 2.46
N ALA A 173 -13.56 2.45 2.69
CA ALA A 173 -13.60 3.49 1.67
C ALA A 173 -12.27 4.28 1.60
N GLU A 174 -11.21 3.82 2.25
CA GLU A 174 -9.90 4.48 2.24
C GLU A 174 -9.01 3.88 1.16
N ILE A 175 -8.55 4.71 0.21
CA ILE A 175 -7.58 4.32 -0.83
C ILE A 175 -6.33 3.66 -0.23
N GLN A 176 -5.85 4.22 0.88
CA GLN A 176 -4.62 3.77 1.52
C GLN A 176 -4.73 2.34 2.05
N TYR A 177 -5.93 1.86 2.40
CA TYR A 177 -6.16 0.48 2.81
C TYR A 177 -5.87 -0.47 1.64
N TYR A 178 -6.52 -0.26 0.50
CA TYR A 178 -6.37 -1.11 -0.69
C TYR A 178 -4.96 -1.06 -1.27
N SER A 179 -4.35 0.13 -1.36
CA SER A 179 -2.94 0.24 -1.76
C SER A 179 -1.98 -0.45 -0.79
N CYS A 180 -2.33 -0.53 0.49
CA CYS A 180 -1.53 -1.27 1.48
C CYS A 180 -1.61 -2.78 1.23
N LEU A 181 -2.81 -3.32 0.93
CA LEU A 181 -2.97 -4.74 0.60
C LEU A 181 -2.09 -5.14 -0.59
N SER A 182 -2.03 -4.31 -1.63
CA SER A 182 -1.17 -4.55 -2.80
C SER A 182 0.33 -4.55 -2.50
N CYS A 183 0.76 -3.80 -1.49
CA CYS A 183 2.17 -3.80 -1.09
C CYS A 183 2.53 -4.97 -0.17
N ILE A 184 1.54 -5.53 0.52
CA ILE A 184 1.73 -6.66 1.41
C ILE A 184 1.76 -7.94 0.58
N ASP A 185 0.66 -8.25 -0.11
CA ASP A 185 0.55 -9.47 -0.91
C ASP A 185 -0.66 -9.40 -1.86
N PRO A 186 -0.47 -8.96 -3.11
CA PRO A 186 -1.58 -8.83 -4.05
C PRO A 186 -2.17 -10.19 -4.41
N LEU A 187 -1.38 -11.28 -4.41
CA LEU A 187 -1.87 -12.61 -4.71
C LEU A 187 -2.80 -13.11 -3.61
N PHE A 188 -2.42 -12.93 -2.34
CA PHE A 188 -3.22 -13.40 -1.20
C PHE A 188 -4.59 -12.70 -1.11
N PHE A 189 -4.66 -11.42 -1.48
CA PHE A 189 -5.90 -10.62 -1.36
C PHE A 189 -6.73 -10.54 -2.65
N ASP A 190 -6.25 -11.08 -3.79
CA ASP A 190 -6.90 -10.91 -5.11
C ASP A 190 -8.37 -11.36 -5.10
N ASP A 191 -8.64 -12.55 -4.56
CA ASP A 191 -9.99 -13.15 -4.51
C ASP A 191 -10.97 -12.35 -3.64
N ASP A 192 -10.48 -11.79 -2.52
CA ASP A 192 -11.28 -10.93 -1.64
C ASP A 192 -11.68 -9.64 -2.38
N ILE A 193 -10.75 -9.01 -3.10
CA ILE A 193 -11.00 -7.78 -3.84
C ILE A 193 -11.94 -8.04 -5.02
N LEU A 194 -11.78 -9.15 -5.73
CA LEU A 194 -12.71 -9.59 -6.77
C LEU A 194 -14.12 -9.80 -6.21
N SER A 195 -14.24 -10.42 -5.03
CA SER A 195 -15.52 -10.64 -4.36
C SER A 195 -16.20 -9.31 -3.99
N ILE A 196 -15.46 -8.36 -3.43
CA ILE A 196 -15.96 -7.00 -3.15
C ILE A 196 -16.49 -6.34 -4.44
N ASN A 197 -15.71 -6.39 -5.52
CA ASN A 197 -16.10 -5.81 -6.81
C ASN A 197 -17.38 -6.44 -7.37
N ASN A 198 -17.47 -7.77 -7.36
CA ASN A 198 -18.62 -8.50 -7.92
C ASN A 198 -19.91 -8.21 -7.16
N ILE A 199 -19.87 -8.20 -5.83
CA ILE A 199 -21.05 -7.88 -5.01
C ILE A 199 -21.52 -6.43 -5.25
N ILE A 200 -20.59 -5.49 -5.40
CA ILE A 200 -20.94 -4.10 -5.75
C ILE A 200 -21.61 -4.02 -7.12
N SER A 201 -21.08 -4.75 -8.11
CA SER A 201 -21.64 -4.81 -9.47
C SER A 201 -23.08 -5.34 -9.46
N GLU A 202 -23.36 -6.41 -8.71
CA GLU A 202 -24.72 -6.96 -8.55
C GLU A 202 -25.69 -5.95 -7.91
N LYS A 203 -25.18 -5.11 -7.01
CA LYS A 203 -25.96 -4.09 -6.28
C LYS A 203 -25.98 -2.71 -6.98
N GLN A 204 -25.54 -2.62 -8.24
CA GLN A 204 -25.52 -1.36 -8.98
C GLN A 204 -26.92 -0.73 -9.16
N HIS A 205 -27.98 -1.54 -9.18
CA HIS A 205 -29.37 -1.09 -9.35
C HIS A 205 -30.01 -0.54 -8.06
N THR A 206 -29.26 -0.46 -6.96
CA THR A 206 -29.72 0.16 -5.71
C THR A 206 -30.06 1.64 -5.89
N GLY A 207 -30.84 2.17 -4.94
CA GLY A 207 -31.23 3.58 -4.91
C GLY A 207 -30.03 4.52 -4.91
N PHE A 208 -30.23 5.73 -5.45
CA PHE A 208 -29.17 6.72 -5.68
C PHE A 208 -28.25 6.95 -4.46
N ASN A 209 -28.83 7.14 -3.27
CA ASN A 209 -28.05 7.37 -2.05
C ASN A 209 -27.15 6.19 -1.69
N ASN A 210 -27.64 4.95 -1.87
CA ASN A 210 -26.87 3.74 -1.59
C ASN A 210 -25.70 3.58 -2.58
N ARG A 211 -25.94 3.96 -3.84
CA ARG A 211 -24.93 3.90 -4.91
C ARG A 211 -23.71 4.76 -4.61
N ILE A 212 -23.87 5.90 -3.92
CA ILE A 212 -22.74 6.73 -3.48
C ILE A 212 -21.81 5.95 -2.54
N TYR A 213 -22.37 5.20 -1.59
CA TYR A 213 -21.58 4.42 -0.63
C TYR A 213 -20.89 3.22 -1.29
N LEU A 214 -21.58 2.52 -2.19
CA LEU A 214 -20.98 1.47 -3.01
C LEU A 214 -19.85 2.03 -3.90
N GLY A 215 -20.07 3.22 -4.48
CA GLY A 215 -19.08 3.94 -5.28
C GLY A 215 -17.83 4.28 -4.48
N LYS A 216 -17.95 4.71 -3.22
CA LYS A 216 -16.80 4.98 -2.34
C LYS A 216 -15.93 3.75 -2.12
N ILE A 217 -16.53 2.59 -1.83
CA ILE A 217 -15.80 1.33 -1.66
C ILE A 217 -15.13 0.93 -2.99
N LEU A 218 -15.90 0.93 -4.09
CA LEU A 218 -15.41 0.55 -5.41
C LEU A 218 -14.25 1.44 -5.86
N TYR A 219 -14.38 2.75 -5.68
CA TYR A 219 -13.34 3.71 -6.02
C TYR A 219 -12.06 3.45 -5.23
N ALA A 220 -12.17 3.24 -3.92
CA ALA A 220 -11.01 2.91 -3.08
C ALA A 220 -10.37 1.58 -3.52
N ALA A 221 -11.17 0.57 -3.84
CA ALA A 221 -10.70 -0.73 -4.34
C ALA A 221 -9.93 -0.63 -5.66
N THR A 222 -10.20 0.38 -6.50
CA THR A 222 -9.45 0.57 -7.76
C THR A 222 -7.98 0.92 -7.57
N PHE A 223 -7.55 1.24 -6.35
CA PHE A 223 -6.14 1.47 -5.99
C PHE A 223 -5.43 0.21 -5.50
N PHE A 224 -6.10 -0.95 -5.57
CA PHE A 224 -5.46 -2.24 -5.42
C PHE A 224 -4.78 -2.64 -6.74
N SER A 225 -3.47 -2.82 -6.72
CA SER A 225 -2.72 -3.45 -7.81
C SER A 225 -2.95 -4.96 -7.77
N ALA A 226 -3.93 -5.42 -8.55
CA ALA A 226 -4.30 -6.83 -8.65
C ALA A 226 -3.16 -7.71 -9.19
N TYR A 227 -3.15 -8.96 -8.73
CA TYR A 227 -2.26 -10.00 -9.25
C TYR A 227 -2.78 -10.55 -10.58
N SER A 228 -4.10 -10.76 -10.71
CA SER A 228 -4.70 -11.26 -11.95
C SER A 228 -4.99 -10.13 -12.94
N ASP A 229 -4.68 -10.38 -14.23
CA ASP A 229 -4.96 -9.42 -15.31
C ASP A 229 -6.46 -9.11 -15.44
N GLN A 230 -7.31 -10.11 -15.16
CA GLN A 230 -8.76 -9.95 -15.20
C GLN A 230 -9.24 -8.96 -14.14
N LEU A 231 -8.81 -9.11 -12.88
CA LEU A 231 -9.19 -8.18 -11.82
C LEU A 231 -8.61 -6.78 -12.08
N LYS A 232 -7.37 -6.70 -12.56
CA LYS A 232 -6.73 -5.44 -12.94
C LYS A 232 -7.57 -4.65 -13.94
N GLN A 233 -7.94 -5.26 -15.08
CA GLN A 233 -8.78 -4.62 -16.09
C GLN A 233 -10.15 -4.23 -15.52
N THR A 234 -10.74 -5.09 -14.68
CA THR A 234 -12.04 -4.83 -14.05
C THR A 234 -11.99 -3.59 -13.16
N LEU A 235 -10.96 -3.47 -12.31
CA LEU A 235 -10.77 -2.32 -11.42
C LEU A 235 -10.48 -1.04 -12.21
N GLU A 236 -9.66 -1.11 -13.27
CA GLU A 236 -9.38 0.04 -14.15
C GLU A 236 -10.65 0.57 -14.82
N ASN A 237 -11.48 -0.32 -15.38
CA ASN A 237 -12.75 0.03 -16.03
C ASN A 237 -13.77 0.60 -15.02
N ASN A 238 -13.82 0.03 -13.82
CA ASN A 238 -14.78 0.43 -12.80
C ASN A 238 -14.42 1.75 -12.10
N ARG A 239 -13.20 2.28 -12.28
CA ARG A 239 -12.75 3.52 -11.64
C ARG A 239 -13.61 4.72 -12.02
N GLN A 240 -13.90 4.90 -13.30
CA GLN A 240 -14.73 6.02 -13.78
C GLN A 240 -16.18 5.87 -13.35
N ILE A 241 -16.72 4.65 -13.41
CA ILE A 241 -18.08 4.34 -12.96
C ILE A 241 -18.23 4.67 -11.48
N ALA A 242 -17.26 4.26 -10.64
CA ALA A 242 -17.25 4.57 -9.22
C ALA A 242 -17.18 6.08 -8.96
N LEU A 243 -16.36 6.83 -9.70
CA LEU A 243 -16.29 8.29 -9.62
C LEU A 243 -17.61 8.96 -9.98
N GLN A 244 -18.28 8.52 -11.04
CA GLN A 244 -19.61 9.02 -11.43
C GLN A 244 -20.65 8.76 -10.34
N TRP A 245 -20.57 7.61 -9.65
CA TRP A 245 -21.47 7.29 -8.54
C TRP A 245 -21.24 8.17 -7.32
N ILE A 246 -19.98 8.53 -7.02
CA ILE A 246 -19.64 9.42 -5.90
C ILE A 246 -19.99 10.88 -6.24
N HIS A 247 -19.77 11.29 -7.49
CA HIS A 247 -19.91 12.65 -7.97
C HIS A 247 -20.81 12.72 -9.22
N PRO A 248 -22.12 12.52 -9.08
CA PRO A 248 -23.05 12.48 -10.21
C PRO A 248 -23.23 13.83 -10.92
N GLN A 249 -22.70 14.92 -10.36
CA GLN A 249 -22.70 16.25 -10.95
C GLN A 249 -21.46 16.55 -11.81
N LEU A 250 -20.45 15.67 -11.78
CA LEU A 250 -19.30 15.78 -12.66
C LEU A 250 -19.67 15.08 -13.98
N GLU A 251 -19.89 15.87 -15.03
CA GLU A 251 -19.89 15.34 -16.40
C GLU A 251 -18.46 14.87 -16.71
N PHE A 252 -18.24 13.56 -16.64
CA PHE A 252 -17.00 12.98 -17.11
C PHE A 252 -17.12 12.79 -18.62
N GLU A 253 -16.30 13.52 -19.39
CA GLU A 253 -16.09 13.20 -20.79
C GLU A 253 -15.63 11.74 -20.87
N ASP A 254 -16.46 10.93 -21.52
CA ASP A 254 -16.24 9.51 -21.72
C ASP A 254 -14.98 9.36 -22.60
N ASN A 255 -13.81 9.26 -21.98
CA ASN A 255 -12.59 8.81 -22.62
C ASN A 255 -12.71 7.30 -22.90
N ARG A 256 -13.72 6.93 -23.69
CA ARG A 256 -13.56 5.81 -24.60
C ARG A 256 -12.41 6.21 -25.52
N GLU A 257 -11.24 5.61 -25.29
CA GLU A 257 -10.25 5.39 -26.33
C GLU A 257 -10.92 4.61 -27.46
N ASN A 258 -11.77 5.28 -28.24
CA ASN A 258 -11.90 4.98 -29.64
C ASN A 258 -10.53 5.29 -30.20
N ASP A 259 -9.77 4.22 -30.42
CA ASP A 259 -8.52 4.10 -31.14
C ASP A 259 -8.29 5.21 -32.18
N SER A 260 -7.96 6.41 -31.69
CA SER A 260 -7.85 7.61 -32.53
C SER A 260 -6.62 7.52 -33.42
N SER A 261 -5.74 6.56 -33.12
CA SER A 261 -4.59 6.20 -33.94
C SER A 261 -5.05 5.55 -35.25
N LEU A 262 -5.91 4.53 -35.21
CA LEU A 262 -6.41 3.86 -36.41
C LEU A 262 -7.35 4.77 -37.23
N TYR A 263 -8.21 5.56 -36.58
CA TYR A 263 -9.06 6.51 -37.31
C TYR A 263 -8.23 7.60 -38.00
N LYS A 264 -7.25 8.20 -37.31
CA LYS A 264 -6.35 9.18 -37.94
C LYS A 264 -5.55 8.55 -39.06
N VAL A 265 -4.99 7.35 -38.86
CA VAL A 265 -4.22 6.63 -39.89
C VAL A 265 -5.09 6.31 -41.12
N LEU A 266 -6.33 5.87 -40.95
CA LEU A 266 -7.25 5.61 -42.07
C LEU A 266 -7.64 6.90 -42.81
N VAL A 267 -7.85 8.01 -42.09
CA VAL A 267 -8.12 9.32 -42.70
C VAL A 267 -6.88 9.84 -43.46
N TYR A 268 -5.67 9.67 -42.92
CA TYR A 268 -4.43 10.02 -43.60
C TYR A 268 -4.18 9.18 -44.85
N ILE A 269 -4.45 7.87 -44.80
CA ILE A 269 -4.35 6.97 -45.96
C ILE A 269 -5.38 7.37 -47.04
N ALA A 270 -6.62 7.67 -46.65
CA ALA A 270 -7.65 8.12 -47.58
C ALA A 270 -7.31 9.47 -48.22
N ALA A 271 -6.75 10.42 -47.44
CA ALA A 271 -6.30 11.71 -47.95
C ALA A 271 -5.10 11.57 -48.91
N MET A 272 -4.14 10.71 -48.58
CA MET A 272 -3.00 10.40 -49.46
C MET A 272 -3.45 9.75 -50.79
N LEU A 273 -4.38 8.79 -50.73
CA LEU A 273 -4.95 8.19 -51.94
C LEU A 273 -5.70 9.21 -52.81
N ALA A 274 -6.45 10.13 -52.20
CA ALA A 274 -7.11 11.21 -52.93
C ALA A 274 -6.11 12.14 -53.61
N ILE A 275 -5.00 12.49 -52.95
CA ILE A 275 -3.93 13.32 -53.51
C ILE A 275 -3.21 12.59 -54.66
N ILE A 276 -2.92 11.28 -54.52
CA ILE A 276 -2.29 10.48 -55.58
C ILE A 276 -3.22 10.37 -56.81
N ILE A 277 -4.53 10.23 -56.63
CA ILE A 277 -5.52 10.25 -57.71
C ILE A 277 -5.57 11.64 -58.38
N LEU A 278 -5.53 12.72 -57.59
CA LEU A 278 -5.48 14.10 -58.09
C LEU A 278 -4.21 14.39 -58.92
N ILE A 279 -3.07 13.81 -58.56
CA ILE A 279 -1.79 14.00 -59.28
C ILE A 279 -1.69 13.12 -60.53
N SER A 280 -2.26 11.91 -60.50
CA SER A 280 -2.21 10.95 -61.63
C SER A 280 -3.19 11.26 -62.75
N VAL A 281 -4.27 12.00 -62.48
CA VAL A 281 -5.21 12.49 -63.50
C VAL A 281 -4.78 13.89 -63.92
N GLY A 282 -3.73 13.96 -64.73
CA GLY A 282 -3.30 15.21 -65.34
C GLY A 282 -4.45 15.89 -66.10
N GLY A 283 -4.83 17.08 -65.64
CA GLY A 283 -5.58 18.14 -66.34
C GLY A 283 -6.70 17.72 -67.30
N THR A 284 -7.96 17.90 -66.87
CA THR A 284 -9.01 18.71 -67.54
C THR A 284 -10.46 18.40 -67.11
N SER A 285 -10.71 17.43 -66.22
CA SER A 285 -12.08 17.13 -65.75
C SER A 285 -12.15 16.91 -64.24
N PHE A 286 -12.24 18.02 -63.51
CA PHE A 286 -12.08 18.11 -62.05
C PHE A 286 -13.27 17.58 -61.21
N ILE A 287 -14.45 17.35 -61.82
CA ILE A 287 -15.70 17.15 -61.05
C ILE A 287 -15.99 15.67 -60.75
N GLY A 288 -15.67 14.75 -61.66
CA GLY A 288 -15.98 13.32 -61.50
C GLY A 288 -15.23 12.62 -60.36
N PRO A 289 -13.89 12.74 -60.26
CA PRO A 289 -13.11 12.11 -59.20
C PRO A 289 -13.42 12.64 -57.80
N LEU A 290 -13.78 13.92 -57.68
CA LEU A 290 -14.16 14.56 -56.42
C LEU A 290 -15.49 14.01 -55.87
N ILE A 291 -16.49 13.83 -56.73
CA ILE A 291 -17.79 13.25 -56.34
C ILE A 291 -17.63 11.79 -55.88
N LEU A 292 -16.77 11.02 -56.54
CA LEU A 292 -16.47 9.64 -56.14
C LEU A 292 -15.70 9.58 -54.81
N GLY A 293 -14.73 10.46 -54.60
CA GLY A 293 -13.99 10.55 -53.34
C GLY A 293 -14.89 10.91 -52.15
N VAL A 294 -15.73 11.94 -52.29
CA VAL A 294 -16.67 12.36 -51.25
C VAL A 294 -17.72 11.26 -50.97
N SER A 295 -18.23 10.59 -52.00
CA SER A 295 -19.19 9.49 -51.84
C SER A 295 -18.58 8.26 -51.18
N PHE A 296 -17.30 7.98 -51.42
CA PHE A 296 -16.57 6.87 -50.79
C PHE A 296 -16.31 7.14 -49.31
N VAL A 297 -15.88 8.35 -48.96
CA VAL A 297 -15.70 8.80 -47.57
C VAL A 297 -17.02 8.79 -46.81
N ALA A 298 -18.11 9.27 -47.42
CA ALA A 298 -19.45 9.25 -46.84
C ALA A 298 -19.96 7.81 -46.60
N ARG A 299 -19.70 6.87 -47.52
CA ARG A 299 -20.07 5.45 -47.35
C ARG A 299 -19.28 4.77 -46.24
N ILE A 300 -17.98 5.04 -46.13
CA ILE A 300 -17.15 4.51 -45.04
C ILE A 300 -17.62 5.07 -43.70
N ALA A 301 -17.85 6.38 -43.60
CA ALA A 301 -18.39 7.01 -42.38
C ALA A 301 -19.75 6.43 -41.98
N SER A 302 -20.65 6.17 -42.94
CA SER A 302 -21.97 5.59 -42.66
C SER A 302 -21.95 4.13 -42.21
N ARG A 303 -20.92 3.35 -42.59
CA ARG A 303 -20.76 1.95 -42.18
C ARG A 303 -20.03 1.79 -40.85
N LEU A 304 -19.28 2.79 -40.42
CA LEU A 304 -18.58 2.81 -39.13
C LEU A 304 -19.42 3.39 -37.98
N ASN A 305 -20.53 4.07 -38.30
CA ASN A 305 -21.51 4.60 -37.33
C ASN A 305 -22.70 3.64 -37.07
N LYS A 306 -22.60 2.39 -37.51
CA LYS A 306 -23.51 1.29 -37.16
C LYS A 306 -22.74 0.25 -36.36
#